data_AF-A0A934PW60-F1
#
_entry.id   AF-A0A934PW60-F1
#
_cell.length_a   1.000
_cell.length_b   1.000
_cell.length_c   1.000
_cell.angle_alpha   90.00
_cell.angle_beta   90.00
_cell.angle_gamma   90.00
#
_symmetry.space_group_name_H-M   'P 1'
#
loop_
_entity.id
_entity.type
_entity.pdbx_description
1 polymer ?
#
loop_
_entity_poly.entity_id
_entity_poly.type
_entity_poly.pdbx_seq_one_letter_code
_entity_poly.pdbx_strand_id
1 'polypeptide(L)'
;MRTSLNNIKIIDDYLSGCMPHGDALLFEAKMLLNNDLSKDVAVQGVTNKIIRQYGRQCLKAEIIAVQAKLAAEPKHKAYIQRIAKLFK
;
A
#
# COMPACT_ATOMS: atom_id res chain seq x y z
N MET A 1 23.30 14.46 -12.07
CA MET A 1 22.09 13.61 -12.03
C MET A 1 22.32 12.47 -11.06
N ARG A 2 21.50 12.33 -10.01
CA ARG A 2 21.55 11.17 -9.09
C ARG A 2 20.80 10.00 -9.74
N THR A 3 21.54 9.10 -10.38
CA THR A 3 21.01 7.90 -11.05
C THR A 3 20.21 6.99 -10.11
N SER A 4 20.57 6.94 -8.82
CA SER A 4 19.87 6.13 -7.82
C SER A 4 18.41 6.56 -7.58
N LEU A 5 18.12 7.86 -7.52
CA LEU A 5 16.77 8.37 -7.27
C LEU A 5 15.82 8.09 -8.44
N ASN A 6 16.33 8.13 -9.68
CA ASN A 6 15.55 7.75 -10.85
C ASN A 6 15.20 6.26 -10.82
N ASN A 7 16.13 5.40 -10.41
CA ASN A 7 15.88 3.97 -10.33
C ASN A 7 14.82 3.62 -9.29
N ILE A 8 14.86 4.24 -8.10
CA ILE A 8 13.84 4.01 -7.06
C ILE A 8 12.44 4.35 -7.57
N LYS A 9 12.28 5.49 -8.26
CA LYS A 9 10.99 5.89 -8.82
C LYS A 9 10.50 4.91 -9.89
N ILE A 10 11.38 4.49 -10.81
CA ILE A 10 11.04 3.52 -11.86
C ILE A 10 10.58 2.19 -11.24
N ILE A 11 11.28 1.73 -10.19
CA ILE A 11 10.90 0.51 -9.45
C ILE A 11 9.54 0.70 -8.78
N ASP A 12 9.26 1.85 -8.15
CA ASP A 12 7.96 2.12 -7.53
C ASP A 12 6.82 2.19 -8.55
N ASP A 13 7.04 2.83 -9.70
CA ASP A 13 6.06 2.93 -10.78
C ASP A 13 5.73 1.54 -11.35
N TYR A 14 6.75 0.68 -11.49
CA TYR A 14 6.59 -0.72 -11.89
C TYR A 14 5.81 -1.52 -10.82
N LEU A 15 6.22 -1.47 -9.55
CA LEU A 15 5.58 -2.20 -8.45
C LEU A 15 4.14 -1.73 -8.15
N SER A 16 3.83 -0.47 -8.48
CA SER A 16 2.50 0.11 -8.33
C SER A 16 1.59 -0.14 -9.54
N GLY A 17 2.13 -0.71 -10.63
CA GLY A 17 1.39 -0.94 -11.87
C GLY A 17 1.04 0.35 -12.63
N CYS A 18 1.76 1.45 -12.36
CA CYS A 18 1.55 2.73 -13.02
C CYS A 18 2.39 2.89 -14.29
N MET A 19 3.30 1.94 -14.55
CA MET A 19 4.15 1.94 -15.73
C MET A 19 3.38 1.50 -16.99
N PRO A 20 3.55 2.18 -18.14
CA PRO A 20 2.99 1.73 -19.41
C PRO A 20 3.48 0.32 -19.77
N HIS A 21 2.62 -0.49 -20.41
CA HIS A 21 2.93 -1.90 -20.68
C HIS A 21 4.24 -2.12 -21.48
N GLY A 22 4.53 -1.26 -22.46
CA GLY A 22 5.78 -1.35 -23.23
C GLY A 22 7.03 -1.06 -22.38
N ASP A 23 6.93 -0.07 -21.49
CA ASP A 23 8.02 0.27 -20.58
C ASP A 23 8.21 -0.81 -19.51
N ALA A 24 7.12 -1.42 -19.04
CA ALA A 24 7.15 -2.54 -18.10
C ALA A 24 7.86 -3.75 -18.71
N LEU A 25 7.56 -4.11 -19.96
CA LEU A 25 8.20 -5.23 -20.65
C LEU A 25 9.71 -4.98 -20.87
N LEU A 26 10.08 -3.76 -21.24
CA LEU A 26 11.48 -3.37 -21.35
C LEU A 26 12.20 -3.36 -20.00
N PHE A 27 11.50 -2.99 -18.93
CA PHE A 27 12.02 -3.02 -17.56
C PHE A 27 12.22 -4.47 -17.07
N GLU A 28 11.29 -5.37 -17.34
CA GLU A 28 11.42 -6.81 -17.06
C GLU A 28 12.63 -7.41 -17.79
N ALA A 29 12.82 -7.09 -19.07
CA ALA A 29 14.00 -7.52 -19.82
C ALA A 29 15.29 -7.01 -19.19
N LYS A 30 15.32 -5.75 -18.70
CA LYS A 30 16.47 -5.20 -17.96
C LYS A 30 16.71 -5.92 -16.64
N MET A 31 15.68 -6.32 -15.91
CA MET A 31 15.82 -7.08 -14.68
C MET A 31 16.43 -8.47 -14.92
N LEU A 32 16.10 -9.12 -16.04
CA LEU A 32 16.69 -10.41 -16.41
C LEU A 32 18.20 -10.30 -16.71
N LEU A 33 18.62 -9.17 -17.28
CA LEU A 33 20.02 -8.91 -17.63
C LEU A 33 20.83 -8.34 -16.46
N ASN A 34 20.17 -7.74 -15.46
CA ASN A 34 20.80 -7.07 -14.34
C ASN A 34 20.31 -7.64 -13.00
N ASN A 35 21.12 -8.54 -12.44
CA ASN A 35 20.85 -9.20 -11.17
C ASN A 35 20.74 -8.23 -9.99
N ASP A 36 21.45 -7.09 -10.00
CA ASP A 36 21.40 -6.13 -8.91
C ASP A 36 20.11 -5.32 -8.95
N LEU A 37 19.66 -4.93 -10.15
CA LEU A 37 18.34 -4.31 -10.33
C LEU A 37 17.21 -5.25 -9.87
N SER A 38 17.32 -6.55 -10.15
CA SER A 38 16.35 -7.55 -9.68
C SER A 38 16.29 -7.63 -8.15
N LYS A 39 17.45 -7.62 -7.47
CA LYS A 39 17.51 -7.57 -5.99
C LYS A 39 16.91 -6.29 -5.43
N ASP A 40 17.21 -5.15 -6.03
CA ASP A 40 16.67 -3.86 -5.61
C ASP A 40 15.14 -3.85 -5.69
N VAL A 41 14.57 -4.35 -6.80
CA VAL A 41 13.11 -4.50 -6.97
C VAL A 41 12.51 -5.42 -5.90
N ALA A 42 13.17 -6.54 -5.60
CA ALA A 42 12.70 -7.48 -4.58
C ALA A 42 12.69 -6.85 -3.18
N VAL A 43 13.77 -6.17 -2.79
CA VAL A 43 13.88 -5.50 -1.47
C VAL A 43 12.86 -4.36 -1.35
N GLN A 44 12.72 -3.53 -2.39
CA GLN A 44 11.75 -2.45 -2.41
C GLN A 44 10.31 -3.00 -2.37
N GLY A 45 10.03 -4.10 -3.07
CA GLY A 45 8.75 -4.80 -3.04
C GLY A 45 8.38 -5.33 -1.64
N VAL A 46 9.32 -5.93 -0.92
CA VAL A 46 9.09 -6.39 0.46
C VAL A 46 8.87 -5.21 1.41
N THR A 47 9.71 -4.18 1.29
CA THR A 47 9.60 -2.95 2.09
C THR A 47 8.24 -2.29 1.91
N ASN A 48 7.79 -2.12 0.66
CA ASN A 48 6.49 -1.54 0.33
C ASN A 48 5.33 -2.38 0.90
N LYS A 49 5.43 -3.71 0.91
CA LYS A 49 4.42 -4.58 1.54
C LYS A 49 4.34 -4.36 3.05
N ILE A 50 5.47 -4.28 3.73
CA ILE A 50 5.53 -4.04 5.19
C ILE A 50 4.92 -2.67 5.53
N ILE A 51 5.32 -1.62 4.82
CA ILE A 51 4.79 -0.26 5.02
C ILE A 51 3.27 -0.24 4.78
N ARG A 52 2.79 -0.86 3.69
CA ARG A 52 1.35 -0.95 3.41
C ARG A 52 0.59 -1.70 4.50
N GLN A 53 1.14 -2.80 5.01
CA GLN A 53 0.51 -3.57 6.08
C GLN A 53 0.45 -2.77 7.38
N TYR A 54 1.54 -2.10 7.75
CA TYR A 54 1.59 -1.24 8.93
C TYR A 54 0.60 -0.08 8.80
N GLY A 55 0.60 0.62 7.67
CA GLY A 55 -0.35 1.72 7.41
C GLY A 55 -1.82 1.27 7.52
N ARG A 56 -2.15 0.07 7.02
CA ARG A 56 -3.49 -0.52 7.19
C ARG A 56 -3.84 -0.78 8.66
N GLN A 57 -2.87 -1.22 9.47
CA GLN A 57 -3.09 -1.43 10.90
C GLN A 57 -3.34 -0.11 11.63
N CYS A 58 -2.56 0.93 11.33
CA CYS A 58 -2.76 2.26 11.89
C CYS A 58 -4.14 2.83 11.52
N LEU A 59 -4.50 2.79 10.24
CA LEU A 59 -5.80 3.28 9.77
C LEU A 59 -6.96 2.50 10.41
N LYS A 60 -6.82 1.18 10.57
CA LYS A 60 -7.80 0.36 11.29
C LYS A 60 -7.92 0.79 12.75
N ALA A 61 -6.82 1.05 13.43
CA ALA A 61 -6.82 1.50 14.82
C ALA A 61 -7.52 2.87 14.97
N GLU A 62 -7.28 3.79 14.04
CA GLU A 62 -7.96 5.10 13.99
C GLU A 62 -9.47 4.96 13.79
N ILE A 63 -9.90 4.11 12.84
CA ILE A 63 -11.32 3.83 12.59
C ILE A 63 -11.99 3.25 13.85
N ILE A 64 -11.33 2.29 14.52
CA ILE A 64 -11.85 1.69 15.76
C ILE A 64 -11.97 2.75 16.87
N ALA A 65 -10.97 3.63 17.01
CA ALA A 65 -11.01 4.70 18.00
C ALA A 65 -12.15 5.69 17.75
N VAL A 66 -12.39 6.07 16.49
CA VAL A 66 -13.54 6.91 16.11
C VAL A 66 -14.87 6.20 16.37
N GLN A 67 -14.96 4.92 15.99
CA GLN A 67 -16.16 4.11 16.24
C GLN A 67 -16.47 4.00 17.73
N ALA A 68 -15.46 3.81 18.58
CA ALA A 68 -15.63 3.73 20.04
C ALA A 68 -16.18 5.04 20.62
N LYS A 69 -15.67 6.19 20.15
CA LYS A 69 -16.19 7.52 20.54
C LYS A 69 -17.65 7.70 20.14
N LEU A 70 -17.98 7.39 18.89
CA LEU A 70 -19.36 7.50 18.39
C LEU A 70 -20.32 6.53 19.09
N ALA A 71 -19.85 5.35 19.50
CA ALA A 71 -20.67 4.36 20.22
C ALA A 71 -20.93 4.75 21.69
N ALA A 72 -20.03 5.52 22.31
CA ALA A 72 -20.20 6.02 23.68
C ALA A 72 -21.27 7.10 23.78
N GLU A 73 -21.49 7.87 22.71
CA GLU A 73 -22.53 8.90 22.68
C GLU A 73 -23.94 8.30 22.52
N PRO A 74 -24.87 8.54 23.46
CA PRO A 74 -26.22 7.95 23.42
C PRO A 74 -27.01 8.37 22.17
N LYS A 75 -26.68 9.52 21.55
CA LYS A 75 -27.31 10.05 20.34
C LYS A 75 -27.04 9.19 19.08
N HIS A 76 -25.91 8.49 19.03
CA HIS A 76 -25.45 7.76 17.83
C HIS A 76 -25.53 6.23 17.95
N LYS A 77 -25.86 5.72 19.16
CA LYS A 77 -25.90 4.29 19.49
C LYS A 77 -26.87 3.48 18.61
N ALA A 78 -28.07 3.99 18.35
CA ALA A 78 -29.07 3.30 17.53
C ALA A 78 -28.63 3.14 16.06
N TYR A 79 -27.97 4.16 15.51
CA TYR A 79 -27.46 4.15 14.14
C TYR A 79 -26.31 3.14 13.97
N ILE A 80 -25.36 3.13 14.91
CA ILE A 80 -24.24 2.18 14.90
C ILE A 80 -24.72 0.73 15.02
N GLN A 81 -25.71 0.46 15.89
CA GLN A 81 -26.31 -0.86 16.01
C GLN A 81 -27.00 -1.31 14.71
N ARG A 82 -27.65 -0.40 13.98
CA ARG A 82 -28.28 -0.70 12.70
C ARG A 82 -27.25 -1.04 11.63
N ILE A 83 -26.14 -0.28 11.57
CA ILE A 83 -25.02 -0.58 10.66
C ILE A 83 -24.39 -1.93 11.00
N ALA A 84 -24.11 -2.20 12.28
CA ALA A 84 -23.51 -3.46 12.71
C ALA A 84 -24.35 -4.69 12.31
N LYS A 85 -25.68 -4.56 12.26
CA LYS A 85 -26.58 -5.62 11.77
C LYS A 85 -26.49 -5.87 10.26
N LEU A 86 -26.02 -4.92 9.45
CA LEU A 86 -25.87 -5.10 8.00
C LEU A 86 -24.64 -5.95 7.63
N PHE A 87 -23.66 -6.01 8.52
CA PHE A 87 -22.40 -6.74 8.33
C PHE A 87 -22.35 -8.05 9.12
N LYS A 88 -23.49 -8.48 9.67
CA LYS A 88 -23.64 -9.70 10.47
C LYS A 88 -24.35 -10.77 9.65
#